data_AF-A0A950RSI1-F1
#
_entry.id   AF-A0A950RSI1-F1
#
_cell.length_a   1.000
_cell.length_b   1.000
_cell.length_c   1.000
_cell.angle_alpha   90.00
_cell.angle_beta   90.00
_cell.angle_gamma   90.00
#
_symmetry.space_group_name_H-M   'P 1'
#
loop_
_entity.id
_entity.type
_entity.pdbx_description
1 polymer ?
#
loop_
_entity_poly.entity_id
_entity_poly.type
_entity_poly.pdbx_seq_one_letter_code
_entity_poly.pdbx_strand_id
1 'polypeptide(L)'
;MAAELPASTSEVVLKHGGATPETKGPHLAGLWKSFADTQAGKRTQTGSICLVASELSTLFLNGGIGTYFHLIAHLLAAQAWRVHILYAGQVHDEAALARAPRTLAEAGIGFSHLRDFELPKIPRIMSRHQPWYLQTSWKIRYALEELHR
;
A
#
# COMPACT_ATOMS: atom_id res chain seq x y z
N MET A 1 -38.48 -50.76 -26.04
CA MET A 1 -37.04 -51.07 -26.09
C MET A 1 -36.32 -49.85 -25.55
N ALA A 2 -35.89 -49.91 -24.29
CA ALA A 2 -35.18 -48.82 -23.61
C ALA A 2 -33.67 -49.07 -23.76
N ALA A 3 -32.94 -48.06 -24.23
CA ALA A 3 -31.48 -48.10 -24.34
C ALA A 3 -30.88 -47.35 -23.14
N GLU A 4 -30.10 -48.07 -22.33
CA GLU A 4 -29.33 -47.57 -21.20
C GLU A 4 -28.15 -46.69 -21.68
N LEU A 5 -27.92 -45.59 -20.97
CA LEU A 5 -26.72 -44.76 -21.09
C LEU A 5 -25.73 -45.13 -19.97
N PRO A 6 -24.42 -45.28 -20.25
CA PRO A 6 -23.44 -45.53 -19.20
C PRO A 6 -23.03 -44.23 -18.51
N ALA A 7 -23.03 -44.28 -17.17
CA ALA A 7 -22.40 -43.29 -16.30
C ALA A 7 -20.87 -43.45 -16.36
N SER A 8 -20.17 -42.39 -16.73
CA SER A 8 -18.71 -42.30 -16.65
C SER A 8 -18.32 -41.38 -15.51
N THR A 9 -17.65 -41.95 -14.51
CA THR A 9 -17.25 -41.30 -13.26
C THR A 9 -15.89 -40.65 -13.44
N SER A 10 -15.82 -39.32 -13.30
CA SER A 10 -14.56 -38.57 -13.28
C SER A 10 -14.00 -38.52 -11.86
N GLU A 11 -12.86 -39.19 -11.62
CA GLU A 11 -12.13 -39.11 -10.37
C GLU A 11 -10.95 -38.12 -10.53
N VAL A 12 -11.09 -36.93 -9.93
CA VAL A 12 -10.04 -35.90 -9.92
C VAL A 12 -9.35 -35.94 -8.55
N VAL A 13 -8.17 -36.56 -8.50
CA VAL A 13 -7.30 -36.58 -7.32
C VAL A 13 -6.43 -35.32 -7.32
N LEU A 14 -6.83 -34.30 -6.56
CA LEU A 14 -5.99 -33.13 -6.28
C LEU A 14 -5.06 -33.44 -5.09
N LYS A 15 -3.79 -33.72 -5.39
CA LYS A 15 -2.71 -33.71 -4.39
C LYS A 15 -2.33 -32.26 -4.08
N HIS A 16 -2.71 -31.77 -2.91
CA HIS A 16 -2.15 -30.53 -2.34
C HIS A 16 -0.81 -30.85 -1.66
N GLY A 17 0.27 -30.74 -2.43
CA GLY A 17 1.66 -30.70 -1.95
C GLY A 17 2.07 -29.25 -1.68
N GLY A 18 2.70 -29.03 -0.53
CA GLY A 18 2.94 -27.72 0.05
C GLY A 18 4.02 -26.86 -0.62
N ALA A 19 3.98 -25.58 -0.29
CA ALA A 19 5.10 -24.74 0.14
C ALA A 19 4.55 -23.31 0.25
N THR A 20 4.38 -22.81 1.48
CA THR A 20 4.23 -21.38 1.70
C THR A 20 5.61 -20.73 1.53
N PRO A 21 5.82 -19.84 0.54
CA PRO A 21 7.01 -19.03 0.53
C PRO A 21 6.88 -17.98 1.64
N GLU A 22 7.75 -18.05 2.65
CA GLU A 22 8.06 -16.89 3.49
C GLU A 22 8.73 -15.84 2.59
N THR A 23 7.93 -15.00 1.93
CA THR A 23 8.42 -13.77 1.33
C THR A 23 8.74 -12.81 2.46
N LYS A 24 9.99 -12.83 2.94
CA LYS A 24 10.60 -11.68 3.60
C LYS A 24 10.62 -10.54 2.58
N GLY A 25 9.53 -9.78 2.54
CA GLY A 25 9.42 -8.58 1.73
C GLY A 25 10.58 -7.62 2.06
N PRO A 26 11.11 -6.89 1.08
CA PRO A 26 12.16 -5.92 1.33
C PRO A 26 11.71 -4.95 2.43
N HIS A 27 12.57 -4.73 3.41
CA HIS A 27 12.34 -3.82 4.53
C HIS A 27 12.16 -2.40 3.98
N LEU A 28 10.91 -1.98 3.71
CA LEU A 28 10.56 -0.74 3.01
C LEU A 28 11.14 0.51 3.70
N ALA A 29 11.35 0.45 5.02
CA ALA A 29 12.01 1.50 5.78
C ALA A 29 13.47 1.76 5.35
N GLY A 30 14.16 0.78 4.74
CA GLY A 30 15.52 0.97 4.21
C GLY A 30 15.54 1.80 2.93
N LEU A 31 14.55 1.63 2.05
CA LEU A 31 14.41 2.44 0.83
C LEU A 31 14.15 3.90 1.18
N TRP A 32 13.31 4.15 2.19
CA TRP A 32 12.97 5.50 2.64
C TRP A 32 14.17 6.30 3.19
N LYS A 33 15.12 5.65 3.87
CA LYS A 33 16.36 6.29 4.35
C LYS A 33 17.27 6.70 3.19
N SER A 34 17.49 5.82 2.23
CA SER A 34 18.36 6.11 1.07
C SER A 34 17.83 7.28 0.21
N PHE A 35 16.51 7.47 0.14
CA PHE A 35 15.92 8.61 -0.58
C PHE A 35 16.20 9.96 0.11
N ALA A 36 16.23 10.01 1.44
CA ALA A 36 16.53 11.24 2.17
C ALA A 36 17.97 11.73 1.89
N ASP A 37 18.91 10.80 1.72
CA ASP A 37 20.33 11.12 1.52
C ASP A 37 20.64 11.61 0.09
N THR A 38 19.80 11.28 -0.91
CA THR A 38 20.07 11.58 -2.33
C THR A 38 19.74 13.04 -2.72
N GLN A 39 19.00 13.79 -1.89
CA GLN A 39 18.60 15.18 -2.15
C GLN A 39 19.62 16.23 -1.62
N ALA A 40 20.84 15.82 -1.27
CA ALA A 40 21.85 16.63 -0.58
C ALA A 40 22.55 17.73 -1.43
N GLY A 41 21.82 18.41 -2.29
CA GLY A 41 22.23 19.66 -2.95
C GLY A 41 21.73 20.90 -2.20
N LYS A 42 22.19 21.12 -0.95
CA LYS A 42 22.09 22.37 -0.14
C LYS A 42 20.78 23.19 -0.17
N ARG A 43 19.61 22.58 -0.38
CA ARG A 43 18.35 23.17 0.14
C ARG A 43 18.16 22.63 1.55
N THR A 44 18.17 23.52 2.54
CA THR A 44 17.80 23.17 3.91
C THR A 44 16.38 22.63 3.88
N GLN A 45 16.24 21.33 4.10
CA GLN A 45 14.97 20.62 4.03
C GLN A 45 13.95 21.29 4.95
N THR A 46 12.81 21.70 4.39
CA THR A 46 11.79 22.50 5.10
C THR A 46 11.10 21.71 6.21
N GLY A 47 10.95 20.39 6.01
CA GLY A 47 10.30 19.48 6.93
C GLY A 47 9.92 18.17 6.27
N SER A 48 9.14 17.34 6.97
CA SER A 48 8.57 16.11 6.43
C SER A 48 7.06 16.06 6.65
N ILE A 49 6.33 15.53 5.66
CA ILE A 49 4.88 15.37 5.71
C ILE A 49 4.48 14.03 5.10
N CYS A 50 3.57 13.32 5.78
CA CYS A 50 2.93 12.13 5.24
C CYS A 50 1.47 12.45 4.91
N LEU A 51 1.08 12.23 3.66
CA LEU A 51 -0.28 12.38 3.18
C LEU A 51 -0.95 11.00 3.18
N VAL A 52 -1.99 10.85 3.98
CA VAL A 52 -2.81 9.62 3.99
C VAL A 52 -3.99 9.83 3.05
N ALA A 53 -4.06 9.04 1.98
CA ALA A 53 -5.04 9.23 0.91
C ALA A 53 -5.79 7.93 0.60
N SER A 54 -7.11 8.01 0.47
CA SER A 54 -7.95 6.91 -0.04
C SER A 54 -8.11 6.93 -1.55
N GLU A 55 -7.73 8.04 -2.19
CA GLU A 55 -7.81 8.24 -3.63
C GLU A 55 -6.52 8.88 -4.11
N LEU A 56 -6.06 8.45 -5.29
CA LEU A 56 -4.90 9.03 -5.95
C LEU A 56 -5.14 8.99 -7.45
N SER A 57 -4.94 10.10 -8.15
CA SER A 57 -5.25 10.22 -9.59
C SER A 57 -4.58 9.16 -10.47
N THR A 58 -3.43 8.63 -10.03
CA THR A 58 -2.69 7.58 -10.73
C THR A 58 -3.26 6.18 -10.53
N LEU A 59 -4.11 5.97 -9.51
CA LEU A 59 -4.68 4.68 -9.12
C LEU A 59 -6.21 4.63 -9.29
N PHE A 60 -6.86 5.77 -9.22
CA PHE A 60 -8.30 5.91 -9.30
C PHE A 60 -8.67 7.18 -10.06
N LEU A 61 -9.36 7.03 -11.18
CA LEU A 61 -9.69 8.12 -12.10
C LEU A 61 -10.95 8.91 -11.73
N ASN A 62 -11.57 8.61 -10.58
CA ASN A 62 -12.84 9.24 -10.21
C ASN A 62 -12.63 10.24 -9.07
N GLY A 63 -12.41 11.51 -9.41
CA GLY A 63 -12.69 12.60 -8.47
C GLY A 63 -11.65 13.71 -8.36
N GLY A 64 -12.09 14.82 -7.74
CA GLY A 64 -11.23 15.95 -7.40
C GLY A 64 -10.27 15.66 -6.23
N ILE A 65 -10.59 14.70 -5.36
CA ILE A 65 -9.79 14.40 -4.16
C ILE A 65 -8.48 13.73 -4.53
N GLY A 66 -8.49 12.67 -5.35
CA GLY A 66 -7.26 12.03 -5.83
C GLY A 66 -6.35 13.00 -6.61
N THR A 67 -6.94 13.93 -7.36
CA THR A 67 -6.20 15.00 -8.06
C THR A 67 -5.59 16.00 -7.08
N TYR A 68 -6.35 16.41 -6.05
CA TYR A 68 -5.86 17.29 -5.00
C TYR A 68 -4.63 16.71 -4.29
N PHE A 69 -4.69 15.44 -3.83
CA PHE A 69 -3.56 14.80 -3.16
C PHE A 69 -2.33 14.69 -4.06
N HIS A 70 -2.53 14.37 -5.34
CA HIS A 70 -1.44 14.35 -6.31
C HIS A 70 -0.78 15.73 -6.44
N LEU A 71 -1.57 16.78 -6.66
CA LEU A 71 -1.05 18.14 -6.85
C LEU A 71 -0.36 18.67 -5.60
N ILE A 72 -0.96 18.52 -4.41
CA ILE A 72 -0.36 19.03 -3.17
C ILE A 72 0.95 18.31 -2.84
N ALA A 73 1.05 17.01 -3.10
CA ALA A 73 2.28 16.26 -2.91
C ALA A 73 3.42 16.78 -3.78
N HIS A 74 3.14 17.04 -5.06
CA HIS A 74 4.13 17.59 -6.00
C HIS A 74 4.53 19.02 -5.65
N LEU A 75 3.57 19.86 -5.25
CA LEU A 75 3.85 21.23 -4.80
C LEU A 75 4.75 21.23 -3.57
N LEU A 76 4.46 20.39 -2.56
CA LEU A 76 5.27 20.28 -1.35
C LEU A 76 6.68 19.76 -1.66
N ALA A 77 6.81 18.72 -2.49
CA ALA A 77 8.10 18.20 -2.91
C ALA A 77 8.94 19.26 -3.66
N ALA A 78 8.31 20.04 -4.54
CA ALA A 78 8.98 21.15 -5.24
C ALA A 78 9.47 22.25 -4.26
N GLN A 79 8.82 22.41 -3.11
CA GLN A 79 9.21 23.31 -2.02
C GLN A 79 10.16 22.65 -1.00
N ALA A 80 10.87 21.59 -1.42
CA ALA A 80 11.87 20.87 -0.62
C ALA A 80 11.34 20.26 0.68
N TRP A 81 10.04 19.93 0.73
CA TRP A 81 9.51 19.05 1.77
C TRP A 81 9.80 17.60 1.44
N ARG A 82 10.07 16.79 2.48
CA ARG A 82 10.05 15.33 2.37
C ARG A 82 8.61 14.86 2.38
N VAL A 83 8.09 14.45 1.23
CA VAL A 83 6.70 14.01 1.10
C VAL A 83 6.63 12.49 1.00
N HIS A 84 5.73 11.89 1.76
CA HIS A 84 5.35 10.47 1.61
C HIS A 84 3.85 10.36 1.41
N ILE A 85 3.40 9.52 0.50
CA ILE A 85 1.98 9.17 0.35
C ILE A 85 1.76 7.77 0.94
N LEU A 86 0.92 7.69 1.97
CA LEU A 86 0.38 6.44 2.49
C LEU A 86 -1.00 6.21 1.87
N TYR A 87 -1.07 5.34 0.87
CA TYR A 87 -2.33 5.02 0.20
C TYR A 87 -3.13 4.00 1.00
N ALA A 88 -4.31 4.40 1.48
CA ALA A 88 -5.23 3.60 2.27
C ALA A 88 -6.53 3.23 1.51
N GLY A 89 -6.56 3.53 0.21
CA GLY A 89 -7.70 3.29 -0.65
C GLY A 89 -7.85 1.85 -1.13
N GLN A 90 -8.93 1.59 -1.84
CA GLN A 90 -9.11 0.34 -2.58
C GLN A 90 -8.22 0.34 -3.83
N VAL A 91 -7.81 -0.85 -4.26
CA VAL A 91 -6.98 -1.05 -5.45
C VAL A 91 -7.85 -1.66 -6.53
N HIS A 92 -8.10 -0.92 -7.60
CA HIS A 92 -8.85 -1.41 -8.75
C HIS A 92 -7.94 -1.87 -9.88
N ASP A 93 -6.72 -1.31 -9.96
CA ASP A 93 -5.68 -1.67 -10.93
C ASP A 93 -4.36 -1.95 -10.19
N GLU A 94 -4.03 -3.24 -10.02
CA GLU A 94 -2.78 -3.69 -9.39
C GLU A 94 -1.54 -3.30 -10.21
N ALA A 95 -1.66 -3.21 -11.54
CA ALA A 95 -0.54 -2.80 -12.38
C ALA A 95 -0.25 -1.30 -12.20
N ALA A 96 -1.29 -0.47 -12.05
CA ALA A 96 -1.12 0.93 -11.67
C ALA A 96 -0.48 1.07 -10.28
N LEU A 97 -0.92 0.27 -9.30
CA LEU A 97 -0.34 0.26 -7.96
C LEU A 97 1.15 -0.12 -7.99
N ALA A 98 1.53 -1.13 -8.77
CA ALA A 98 2.92 -1.55 -8.90
C ALA A 98 3.82 -0.46 -9.54
N ARG A 99 3.27 0.39 -10.42
CA ARG A 99 4.02 1.49 -11.05
C ARG A 99 4.13 2.74 -10.17
N ALA A 100 3.15 2.98 -9.29
CA ALA A 100 3.05 4.20 -8.51
C ALA A 100 4.32 4.58 -7.71
N PRO A 101 5.03 3.66 -7.02
CA PRO A 101 6.26 4.00 -6.31
C PRO A 101 7.32 4.63 -7.22
N ARG A 102 7.51 4.06 -8.41
CA ARG A 102 8.50 4.56 -9.38
C ARG A 102 8.11 5.93 -9.90
N THR A 103 6.86 6.10 -10.32
CA THR A 103 6.35 7.37 -10.87
C THR A 103 6.44 8.51 -9.84
N LEU A 104 6.14 8.24 -8.57
CA LEU A 104 6.22 9.26 -7.51
C LEU A 104 7.67 9.54 -7.09
N ALA A 105 8.54 8.53 -7.12
CA ALA A 105 9.97 8.71 -6.82
C ALA A 105 10.67 9.66 -7.79
N GLU A 106 10.24 9.70 -9.06
CA GLU A 106 10.75 10.67 -10.06
C GLU A 106 10.48 12.13 -9.64
N ALA A 107 9.43 12.38 -8.85
CA ALA A 107 9.10 13.68 -8.26
C ALA A 107 9.66 13.86 -6.83
N GLY A 108 10.46 12.93 -6.33
CA GLY A 108 10.99 12.96 -4.95
C GLY A 108 9.94 12.64 -3.88
N ILE A 109 8.86 11.94 -4.24
CA ILE A 109 7.75 11.60 -3.33
C ILE A 109 7.82 10.11 -2.99
N GLY A 110 7.83 9.79 -1.68
CA GLY A 110 7.71 8.41 -1.21
C GLY A 110 6.29 7.87 -1.36
N PHE A 111 6.17 6.56 -1.49
CA PHE A 111 4.87 5.90 -1.59
C PHE A 111 4.88 4.58 -0.84
N SER A 112 3.78 4.28 -0.15
CA SER A 112 3.51 2.95 0.41
C SER A 112 2.02 2.69 0.40
N HIS A 113 1.63 1.42 0.23
CA HIS A 113 0.25 1.01 0.40
C HIS A 113 0.02 0.58 1.84
N LEU A 114 -1.14 0.90 2.42
CA LEU A 114 -1.48 0.52 3.80
C LEU A 114 -1.45 -1.00 4.02
N ARG A 115 -1.62 -1.77 2.95
CA ARG A 115 -1.51 -3.24 2.95
C ARG A 115 -0.10 -3.75 3.24
N ASP A 116 0.92 -2.95 2.96
CA ASP A 116 2.33 -3.31 3.11
C ASP A 116 2.79 -3.30 4.58
N PHE A 117 1.93 -2.78 5.47
CA PHE A 117 2.17 -2.72 6.91
C PHE A 117 1.42 -3.84 7.63
N GLU A 118 2.11 -4.57 8.49
CA GLU A 118 1.50 -5.58 9.36
C GLU A 118 1.00 -4.94 10.65
N LEU A 119 -0.21 -5.29 11.07
CA LEU A 119 -0.68 -4.87 12.39
C LEU A 119 0.11 -5.64 13.46
N PRO A 120 0.60 -4.97 14.52
CA PRO A 120 1.30 -5.65 15.59
C PRO A 120 0.36 -6.66 16.25
N LYS A 121 0.90 -7.84 16.57
CA LYS A 121 0.20 -8.94 17.25
C LYS A 121 -0.02 -8.60 18.74
N ILE A 122 -0.65 -7.47 19.03
CA ILE A 122 -1.06 -7.12 20.37
C ILE A 122 -2.29 -7.98 20.69
N PRO A 123 -2.38 -8.63 21.87
CA PRO A 123 -3.58 -9.34 22.29
C PRO A 123 -4.73 -8.34 22.34
N ARG A 124 -5.48 -8.31 21.24
CA ARG A 124 -6.58 -7.41 21.02
C ARG A 124 -7.72 -7.89 21.88
N ILE A 125 -8.02 -7.17 22.97
CA ILE A 125 -9.38 -7.12 23.54
C ILE A 125 -10.26 -6.36 22.54
N MET A 126 -10.32 -6.84 21.30
CA MET A 126 -11.20 -6.30 20.29
C MET A 126 -12.42 -7.18 20.26
N SER A 127 -13.54 -6.57 20.62
CA SER A 127 -14.84 -7.17 20.43
C SER A 127 -14.95 -7.63 18.97
N ARG A 128 -15.59 -8.79 18.75
CA ARG A 128 -15.84 -9.37 17.42
C ARG A 128 -16.61 -8.45 16.45
N HIS A 129 -17.01 -7.26 16.90
CA HIS A 129 -17.86 -6.30 16.19
C HIS A 129 -17.21 -4.91 16.06
N GLN A 130 -15.88 -4.79 16.10
CA GLN A 130 -15.27 -3.49 15.84
C GLN A 130 -15.59 -2.99 14.43
N PRO A 131 -16.14 -1.76 14.29
CA PRO A 131 -16.35 -1.15 12.99
C PRO A 131 -15.05 -1.12 12.17
N TRP A 132 -15.17 -1.36 10.86
CA TRP A 132 -14.04 -1.43 9.93
C TRP A 132 -13.18 -0.16 9.96
N TYR A 133 -13.78 1.02 10.15
CA TYR A 133 -13.05 2.29 10.17
C TYR A 133 -12.08 2.39 11.35
N LEU A 134 -12.41 1.83 12.52
CA LEU A 134 -11.49 1.81 13.67
C LEU A 134 -10.27 0.95 13.36
N GLN A 135 -10.47 -0.20 12.72
CA GLN A 135 -9.36 -1.08 12.33
C GLN A 135 -8.43 -0.38 11.34
N THR A 136 -8.99 0.34 10.35
CA THR A 136 -8.23 1.15 9.41
C THR A 136 -7.49 2.28 10.10
N SER A 137 -8.12 3.04 11.01
CA SER A 137 -7.46 4.11 11.78
C SER A 137 -6.30 3.59 12.61
N TRP A 138 -6.44 2.44 13.27
CA TRP A 138 -5.36 1.80 14.01
C TRP A 138 -4.20 1.39 13.08
N LYS A 139 -4.53 0.84 11.91
CA LYS A 139 -3.52 0.44 10.94
C LYS A 139 -2.76 1.65 10.38
N ILE A 140 -3.46 2.75 10.07
CA ILE A 140 -2.86 4.00 9.61
C ILE A 140 -1.92 4.54 10.69
N ARG A 141 -2.37 4.61 11.94
CA ARG A 141 -1.53 5.05 13.06
C ARG A 141 -0.23 4.24 13.13
N TYR A 142 -0.33 2.92 13.08
CA TYR A 142 0.84 2.05 13.14
C TYR A 142 1.78 2.25 11.93
N ALA A 143 1.23 2.32 10.72
CA ALA A 143 2.01 2.59 9.52
C ALA A 143 2.77 3.93 9.61
N LEU A 144 2.12 4.97 10.15
CA LEU A 144 2.77 6.26 10.40
C LEU A 144 3.89 6.14 11.45
N GLU A 145 3.68 5.40 12.54
CA GLU A 145 4.72 5.14 13.54
C GLU A 145 5.93 4.40 12.92
N GLU A 146 5.72 3.46 11.99
CA GLU A 146 6.82 2.76 11.30
C GLU A 146 7.55 3.64 10.26
N LEU A 147 6.84 4.48 9.53
CA LEU A 147 7.44 5.37 8.52
C LEU A 147 8.33 6.48 9.11
N HIS A 148 8.12 6.82 10.40
CA HIS A 148 8.79 7.93 11.08
C HIS A 148 9.79 7.50 12.17
N ARG A 149 10.11 6.20 12.26
CA ARG A 149 11.23 5.69 13.08
C ARG A 149 12.58 5.89 12.39
#